data_AF-A0A7J2S638-F1
#
_entry.id   AF-A0A7J2S638-F1
#
_cell.length_a   1.000
_cell.length_b   1.000
_cell.length_c   1.000
_cell.angle_alpha   90.00
_cell.angle_beta   90.00
_cell.angle_gamma   90.00
#
_symmetry.space_group_name_H-M   'P 1'
#
loop_
_entity.id
_entity.type
_entity.pdbx_description
1 polymer ?
#
loop_
_entity_poly.entity_id
_entity_poly.type
_entity_poly.pdbx_seq_one_letter_code
_entity_poly.pdbx_strand_id
1 'polypeptide(L)'
;RRLFELDESPDNLIMWLDENLPFQYIEPQDIANAYDFISKADIFLGRIYKRQQFDLMTYASELMCGGIVVSKSRYYPVAKYNFPFWLSEMKRSKQNREIRDNLCNKIGKMLHTSQNKVIELVFPYFKHVFKNNYTFAKEMIKKMDLVEDEILLLVDNSQDLAEKLLLEEDQEREEKNLMQILEENEEVEEDVEERKQMKLLDF
;
A
#
# COMPACT_ATOMS: atom_id res chain seq x y z
N ARG A 1 33.25 -21.12 5.07
CA ARG A 1 32.52 -20.72 3.84
C ARG A 1 32.61 -19.22 3.73
N ARG A 2 32.91 -18.71 2.54
CA ARG A 2 32.88 -17.25 2.32
C ARG A 2 31.42 -16.81 2.24
N LEU A 3 31.12 -15.60 2.70
CA LEU A 3 29.76 -15.03 2.62
C LEU A 3 29.18 -15.09 1.19
N PHE A 4 30.04 -14.96 0.17
CA PHE A 4 29.69 -15.01 -1.25
C PHE A 4 29.26 -16.38 -1.77
N GLU A 5 29.44 -17.45 -1.00
CA GLU A 5 29.00 -18.81 -1.38
C GLU A 5 27.55 -19.10 -0.94
N LEU A 6 26.90 -18.14 -0.26
CA LEU A 6 25.51 -18.26 0.16
C LEU A 6 24.59 -17.73 -0.94
N ASP A 7 23.50 -18.44 -1.22
CA ASP A 7 22.47 -18.04 -2.19
C ASP A 7 21.56 -16.89 -1.68
N GLU A 8 22.03 -16.11 -0.71
CA GLU A 8 21.25 -15.06 -0.05
C GLU A 8 21.90 -13.69 -0.29
N SER A 9 21.05 -12.67 -0.48
CA SER A 9 21.55 -11.31 -0.70
C SER A 9 22.19 -10.74 0.59
N PRO A 10 23.26 -9.93 0.47
CA PRO A 10 23.88 -9.27 1.63
C PRO A 10 22.90 -8.46 2.50
N ASP A 11 21.87 -7.90 1.88
CA ASP A 11 20.82 -7.12 2.55
C ASP A 11 19.90 -8.00 3.40
N ASN A 12 19.62 -9.21 2.95
CA ASN A 12 18.85 -10.15 3.74
C ASN A 12 19.74 -10.76 4.84
N LEU A 13 21.03 -11.00 4.56
CA LEU A 13 21.98 -11.53 5.53
C LEU A 13 22.15 -10.60 6.74
N ILE A 14 22.24 -9.29 6.53
CA ILE A 14 22.34 -8.34 7.64
C ILE A 14 21.09 -8.37 8.54
N MET A 15 19.90 -8.56 7.97
CA MET A 15 18.65 -8.74 8.74
C MET A 15 18.62 -10.04 9.53
N TRP A 16 19.17 -11.13 8.96
CA TRP A 16 19.37 -12.38 9.70
C TRP A 16 20.31 -12.20 10.89
N LEU A 17 21.40 -11.47 10.72
CA LEU A 17 22.34 -11.21 11.80
C LEU A 17 21.71 -10.34 12.89
N ASP A 18 21.02 -9.26 12.52
CA ASP A 18 20.36 -8.32 13.44
C ASP A 18 19.36 -9.01 14.38
N GLU A 19 18.46 -9.82 13.81
CA GLU A 19 17.45 -10.57 14.57
C GLU A 19 18.09 -11.61 15.51
N ASN A 20 19.18 -12.26 15.07
CA ASN A 20 19.76 -13.40 15.78
C ASN A 20 20.87 -13.04 16.76
N LEU A 21 21.43 -11.83 16.67
CA LEU A 21 22.48 -11.35 17.55
C LEU A 21 22.11 -11.42 19.05
N PRO A 22 20.94 -10.92 19.51
CA PRO A 22 20.60 -10.93 20.93
C PRO A 22 20.25 -12.32 21.45
N PHE A 23 19.91 -13.26 20.56
CA PHE A 23 19.72 -14.67 20.94
C PHE A 23 21.05 -15.40 21.09
N GLN A 24 22.08 -14.99 20.34
CA GLN A 24 23.38 -15.62 20.33
C GLN A 24 24.31 -15.07 21.42
N TYR A 25 24.29 -13.76 21.68
CA TYR A 25 25.13 -13.11 22.69
C TYR A 25 24.30 -12.77 23.92
N ILE A 26 24.86 -13.02 25.10
CA ILE A 26 24.18 -12.79 26.39
C ILE A 26 24.69 -11.50 27.05
N GLU A 27 25.97 -11.17 26.87
CA GLU A 27 26.57 -9.99 27.49
C GLU A 27 26.15 -8.72 26.74
N PRO A 28 25.58 -7.70 27.41
CA PRO A 28 25.15 -6.46 26.78
C PRO A 28 26.27 -5.73 26.04
N GLN A 29 27.50 -5.78 26.56
CA GLN A 29 28.64 -5.11 25.94
C GLN A 29 29.01 -5.75 24.58
N ASP A 30 28.99 -7.08 24.49
CA ASP A 30 29.28 -7.79 23.25
C ASP A 30 28.19 -7.53 22.20
N ILE A 31 26.92 -7.48 22.64
CA ILE A 31 25.77 -7.14 21.79
C ILE A 31 25.94 -5.72 21.23
N ALA A 32 26.25 -4.73 22.07
CA ALA A 32 26.45 -3.35 21.64
C ALA A 32 27.60 -3.22 20.63
N ASN A 33 28.75 -3.83 20.93
CA ASN A 33 29.91 -3.83 20.03
C ASN A 33 29.57 -4.48 18.68
N ALA A 34 28.85 -5.60 18.68
CA ALA A 34 28.45 -6.26 17.45
C ALA A 34 27.46 -5.42 16.63
N TYR A 35 26.51 -4.73 17.28
CA TYR A 35 25.62 -3.78 16.59
C TYR A 35 26.36 -2.59 16.00
N ASP A 36 27.43 -2.10 16.64
CA ASP A 36 28.28 -1.05 16.05
C ASP A 36 28.94 -1.51 14.74
N PHE A 37 29.35 -2.78 14.65
CA PHE A 37 29.90 -3.35 13.41
C PHE A 37 28.81 -3.55 12.36
N ILE A 38 27.63 -4.05 12.73
CA ILE A 38 26.47 -4.17 11.84
C ILE A 38 26.07 -2.80 11.28
N SER A 39 25.98 -1.77 12.12
CA SER A 39 25.67 -0.40 11.71
C SER A 39 26.68 0.13 10.68
N LYS A 40 27.98 -0.12 10.89
CA LYS A 40 29.01 0.25 9.92
C LYS A 40 28.83 -0.51 8.61
N ALA A 41 28.53 -1.81 8.66
CA ALA A 41 28.28 -2.61 7.47
C ALA A 41 27.07 -2.08 6.67
N ASP A 42 25.98 -1.71 7.35
CA ASP A 42 24.79 -1.13 6.70
C ASP A 42 25.11 0.18 5.96
N ILE A 43 25.97 1.03 6.52
CA ILE A 43 26.47 2.22 5.82
C ILE A 43 27.20 1.86 4.52
N PHE A 44 27.98 0.77 4.51
CA PHE A 44 28.63 0.28 3.29
C PHE A 44 27.60 -0.27 2.30
N LEU A 45 26.61 -1.04 2.73
CA LEU A 45 25.52 -1.53 1.88
C LEU A 45 24.77 -0.37 1.21
N GLY A 46 24.37 0.65 1.98
CA GLY A 46 23.74 1.85 1.43
C GLY A 46 24.60 2.58 0.39
N ARG A 47 25.93 2.63 0.59
CA ARG A 47 26.87 3.19 -0.39
C ARG A 47 26.99 2.33 -1.65
N ILE A 48 27.01 1.00 -1.50
CA ILE A 48 27.08 0.05 -2.62
C ILE A 48 25.90 0.30 -3.57
N TYR A 49 24.65 0.31 -3.08
CA TYR A 49 23.49 0.51 -3.95
C TYR A 49 23.40 1.91 -4.54
N LYS A 50 23.78 2.94 -3.76
CA LYS A 50 23.73 4.32 -4.24
C LYS A 50 24.78 4.62 -5.32
N ARG A 51 25.97 4.01 -5.22
CA ARG A 51 27.11 4.28 -6.12
C ARG A 51 27.39 3.16 -7.11
N GLN A 52 26.70 2.02 -7.00
CA GLN A 52 26.94 0.80 -7.78
C GLN A 52 28.40 0.30 -7.67
N GLN A 53 29.06 0.55 -6.53
CA GLN A 53 30.45 0.17 -6.29
C GLN A 53 30.51 -1.13 -5.49
N PHE A 54 30.45 -2.26 -6.18
CA PHE A 54 30.39 -3.59 -5.56
C PHE A 54 31.69 -4.04 -4.90
N ASP A 55 32.84 -3.40 -5.17
CA ASP A 55 34.11 -3.68 -4.48
C ASP A 55 34.01 -3.45 -2.96
N LEU A 56 33.12 -2.55 -2.54
CA LEU A 56 32.87 -2.28 -1.12
C LEU A 56 32.19 -3.46 -0.40
N MET A 57 31.67 -4.44 -1.15
CA MET A 57 30.97 -5.59 -0.60
C MET A 57 31.88 -6.48 0.25
N THR A 58 33.15 -6.62 -0.11
CA THR A 58 34.11 -7.37 0.71
C THR A 58 34.26 -6.74 2.10
N TYR A 59 34.39 -5.42 2.17
CA TYR A 59 34.48 -4.69 3.43
C TYR A 59 33.19 -4.81 4.26
N ALA A 60 32.02 -4.70 3.63
CA ALA A 60 30.74 -4.92 4.30
C ALA A 60 30.64 -6.35 4.87
N SER A 61 31.06 -7.34 4.09
CA SER A 61 31.06 -8.75 4.47
C SER A 61 31.98 -9.04 5.67
N GLU A 62 33.16 -8.43 5.71
CA GLU A 62 34.11 -8.56 6.81
C GLU A 62 33.58 -7.89 8.09
N LEU A 63 32.93 -6.74 7.97
CA LEU A 63 32.31 -6.07 9.12
C LEU A 63 31.12 -6.88 9.66
N MET A 64 30.28 -7.43 8.79
CA MET A 64 29.13 -8.26 9.18
C MET A 64 29.56 -9.55 9.88
N CYS A 65 30.43 -10.36 9.29
CA CYS A 65 30.79 -11.64 9.91
C CYS A 65 31.98 -11.51 10.86
N GLY A 66 33.06 -10.86 10.43
CA GLY A 66 34.28 -10.73 11.23
C GLY A 66 34.09 -9.79 12.41
N GLY A 67 33.47 -8.62 12.20
CA GLY A 67 33.22 -7.64 13.26
C GLY A 67 32.36 -8.18 14.39
N ILE A 68 31.29 -8.92 14.06
CA ILE A 68 30.45 -9.60 15.06
C ILE A 68 31.28 -10.61 15.86
N VAL A 69 32.02 -11.49 15.19
CA VAL A 69 32.83 -12.53 15.87
C VAL A 69 33.90 -11.91 16.79
N VAL A 70 34.55 -10.82 16.37
CA VAL A 70 35.55 -10.11 17.17
C VAL A 70 34.94 -9.42 18.39
N SER A 71 33.66 -9.07 18.35
CA SER A 71 32.95 -8.44 19.47
C SER A 71 32.68 -9.40 20.63
N LYS A 72 32.85 -10.71 20.41
CA LYS A 72 32.61 -11.75 21.39
C LYS A 72 33.73 -11.79 22.43
N SER A 73 33.40 -11.55 23.70
CA SER A 73 34.38 -11.63 24.82
C SER A 73 34.59 -13.05 25.34
N ARG A 74 33.57 -13.92 25.23
CA ARG A 74 33.57 -15.29 25.75
C ARG A 74 32.84 -16.26 24.85
N TYR A 75 33.01 -17.56 25.06
CA TYR A 75 32.21 -18.56 24.34
C TYR A 75 30.72 -18.49 24.73
N TYR A 76 29.84 -18.57 23.72
CA TYR A 76 28.38 -18.63 23.86
C TYR A 76 27.88 -19.95 23.30
N PRO A 77 26.88 -20.59 23.93
CA PRO A 77 26.24 -21.78 23.40
C PRO A 77 25.55 -21.47 22.07
N VAL A 78 25.33 -22.51 21.26
CA VAL A 78 24.59 -22.37 20.00
C VAL A 78 23.14 -22.06 20.32
N ALA A 79 22.64 -20.92 19.83
CA ALA A 79 21.24 -20.56 19.90
C ALA A 79 20.47 -21.05 18.67
N LYS A 80 19.15 -21.20 18.81
CA LYS A 80 18.28 -21.45 17.66
C LYS A 80 18.11 -20.13 16.89
N TYR A 81 18.38 -20.15 15.59
CA TYR A 81 18.15 -18.99 14.73
C TYR A 81 16.73 -18.94 14.20
N ASN A 82 16.19 -17.72 14.21
CA ASN A 82 14.86 -17.38 13.72
C ASN A 82 14.99 -16.59 12.42
N PHE A 83 13.97 -16.72 11.56
CA PHE A 83 13.85 -15.89 10.37
C PHE A 83 13.62 -14.42 10.77
N PRO A 84 14.17 -13.43 10.03
CA PRO A 84 14.01 -12.01 10.34
C PRO A 84 12.55 -11.60 10.44
N PHE A 85 12.15 -11.10 11.61
CA PHE A 85 10.76 -10.70 11.82
C PHE A 85 10.38 -9.52 10.92
N TRP A 86 11.30 -8.56 10.77
CA TRP A 86 11.10 -7.38 9.94
C TRP A 86 10.72 -7.72 8.48
N LEU A 87 11.38 -8.71 7.87
CA LEU A 87 11.11 -9.10 6.48
C LEU A 87 9.71 -9.72 6.33
N SER A 88 9.30 -10.52 7.33
CA SER A 88 7.95 -11.08 7.41
C SER A 88 6.89 -9.98 7.55
N GLU A 89 7.12 -9.00 8.43
CA GLU A 89 6.21 -7.87 8.63
C GLU A 89 6.13 -6.94 7.41
N MET A 90 7.27 -6.66 6.76
CA MET A 90 7.29 -5.89 5.52
C MET A 90 6.49 -6.57 4.41
N LYS A 91 6.59 -7.90 4.30
CA LYS A 91 5.81 -8.69 3.35
C LYS A 91 4.32 -8.64 3.69
N ARG A 92 3.94 -8.87 4.96
CA ARG A 92 2.54 -8.84 5.43
C ARG A 92 1.89 -7.48 5.18
N SER A 93 2.61 -6.39 5.46
CA SER A 93 2.10 -5.03 5.28
C SER A 93 2.16 -4.52 3.84
N LYS A 94 2.81 -5.23 2.91
CA LYS A 94 3.05 -4.76 1.53
C LYS A 94 1.74 -4.40 0.82
N GLN A 95 0.77 -5.31 0.82
CA GLN A 95 -0.51 -5.11 0.14
C GLN A 95 -1.29 -3.92 0.72
N ASN A 96 -1.38 -3.84 2.06
CA ASN A 96 -2.06 -2.74 2.73
C ASN A 96 -1.38 -1.38 2.46
N ARG A 97 -0.05 -1.35 2.39
CA ARG A 97 0.70 -0.15 2.00
C ARG A 97 0.41 0.24 0.57
N GLU A 98 0.41 -0.71 -0.36
CA GLU A 98 0.12 -0.46 -1.78
C GLU A 98 -1.29 0.11 -1.99
N ILE A 99 -2.32 -0.46 -1.36
CA ILE A 99 -3.69 0.05 -1.40
C ILE A 99 -3.76 1.49 -0.86
N ARG A 100 -3.18 1.72 0.33
CA ARG A 100 -3.15 3.05 0.95
C ARG A 100 -2.41 4.06 0.09
N ASP A 101 -1.28 3.67 -0.48
CA ASP A 101 -0.40 4.53 -1.27
C ASP A 101 -1.06 4.91 -2.60
N ASN A 102 -1.77 3.98 -3.24
CA ASN A 102 -2.60 4.24 -4.42
C ASN A 102 -3.73 5.24 -4.12
N LEU A 103 -4.48 5.01 -3.03
CA LEU A 103 -5.53 5.92 -2.58
C LEU A 103 -4.97 7.31 -2.28
N CYS A 104 -3.87 7.41 -1.53
CA CYS A 104 -3.26 8.69 -1.20
C CYS A 104 -2.73 9.42 -2.45
N ASN A 105 -2.26 8.69 -3.46
CA ASN A 105 -1.89 9.27 -4.74
C ASN A 105 -3.10 9.84 -5.50
N LYS A 106 -4.26 9.17 -5.47
CA LYS A 106 -5.50 9.71 -6.07
C LYS A 106 -5.93 11.00 -5.34
N ILE A 107 -5.93 11.00 -4.00
CA ILE A 107 -6.25 12.19 -3.20
C ILE A 107 -5.25 13.33 -3.50
N GLY A 108 -3.96 13.00 -3.55
CA GLY A 108 -2.89 13.95 -3.82
C GLY A 108 -2.99 14.61 -5.19
N LYS A 109 -3.39 13.86 -6.23
CA LYS A 109 -3.66 14.40 -7.56
C LYS A 109 -4.80 15.43 -7.55
N MET A 110 -5.88 15.16 -6.83
CA MET A 110 -7.01 16.09 -6.71
C MET A 110 -6.64 17.36 -5.95
N LEU A 111 -5.87 17.22 -4.87
CA LEU A 111 -5.49 18.34 -3.99
C LEU A 111 -4.19 19.04 -4.42
N HIS A 112 -3.55 18.58 -5.49
CA HIS A 112 -2.22 19.03 -5.92
C HIS A 112 -1.16 19.01 -4.80
N THR A 113 -1.14 17.92 -4.02
CA THR A 113 -0.21 17.75 -2.89
C THR A 113 0.58 16.45 -3.01
N SER A 114 1.73 16.39 -2.34
CA SER A 114 2.55 15.18 -2.29
C SER A 114 1.88 14.08 -1.48
N GLN A 115 2.12 12.83 -1.87
CA GLN A 115 1.58 11.65 -1.18
C GLN A 115 1.89 11.65 0.32
N ASN A 116 3.12 12.00 0.72
CA ASN A 116 3.49 12.06 2.14
C ASN A 116 2.64 13.06 2.92
N LYS A 117 2.38 14.24 2.33
CA LYS A 117 1.55 15.27 2.95
C LYS A 117 0.10 14.83 3.07
N VAL A 118 -0.39 14.06 2.09
CA VAL A 118 -1.73 13.45 2.15
C VAL A 118 -1.81 12.44 3.30
N ILE A 119 -0.85 11.52 3.40
CA ILE A 119 -0.82 10.48 4.43
C ILE A 119 -0.81 11.10 5.84
N GLU A 120 0.00 12.13 6.04
CA GLU A 120 0.19 12.76 7.35
C GLU A 120 -0.97 13.67 7.75
N LEU A 121 -1.42 14.55 6.84
CA LEU A 121 -2.32 15.65 7.19
C LEU A 121 -3.73 15.48 6.66
N VAL A 122 -3.94 14.85 5.51
CA VAL A 122 -5.25 14.83 4.84
C VAL A 122 -6.01 13.55 5.15
N PHE A 123 -5.31 12.42 5.13
CA PHE A 123 -5.90 11.09 5.18
C PHE A 123 -6.80 10.86 6.40
N PRO A 124 -6.41 11.24 7.65
CA PRO A 124 -7.28 11.05 8.82
C PRO A 124 -8.61 11.81 8.72
N TYR A 125 -8.57 13.06 8.23
CA TYR A 125 -9.79 13.88 8.08
C TYR A 125 -10.63 13.42 6.90
N PHE A 126 -9.99 13.08 5.78
CA PHE A 126 -10.67 12.56 4.61
C PHE A 126 -11.46 11.29 4.99
N LYS A 127 -10.82 10.37 5.71
CA LYS A 127 -11.45 9.16 6.24
C LYS A 127 -12.65 9.47 7.15
N HIS A 128 -12.52 10.46 8.03
CA HIS A 128 -13.62 10.85 8.93
C HIS A 128 -14.81 11.44 8.16
N VAL A 129 -14.56 12.36 7.21
CA VAL A 129 -15.61 12.98 6.40
C VAL A 129 -16.29 11.95 5.50
N PHE A 130 -15.51 11.04 4.91
CA PHE A 130 -16.01 9.97 4.06
C PHE A 130 -17.00 9.05 4.78
N LYS A 131 -16.79 8.79 6.08
CA LYS A 131 -17.72 7.97 6.87
C LYS A 131 -19.01 8.68 7.25
N ASN A 132 -18.89 9.96 7.63
CA ASN A 132 -20.02 10.70 8.17
C ASN A 132 -20.95 11.26 7.09
N ASN A 133 -20.40 11.55 5.90
CA ASN A 133 -21.14 12.16 4.82
C ASN A 133 -21.21 11.22 3.60
N TYR A 134 -22.38 10.62 3.46
CA TYR A 134 -22.66 9.65 2.41
C TYR A 134 -22.70 10.26 1.00
N THR A 135 -23.24 11.47 0.84
CA THR A 135 -23.27 12.14 -0.47
C THR A 135 -21.85 12.49 -0.94
N PHE A 136 -21.03 13.00 -0.02
CA PHE A 136 -19.62 13.26 -0.27
C PHE A 136 -18.86 11.98 -0.66
N ALA A 137 -19.09 10.87 0.05
CA ALA A 137 -18.44 9.60 -0.22
C ALA A 137 -18.71 9.13 -1.66
N LYS A 138 -19.97 9.16 -2.10
CA LYS A 138 -20.36 8.81 -3.47
C LYS A 138 -19.71 9.69 -4.53
N GLU A 139 -19.74 11.01 -4.33
CA GLU A 139 -19.12 11.94 -5.28
C GLU A 139 -17.62 11.68 -5.41
N MET A 140 -16.93 11.42 -4.29
CA MET A 140 -15.51 11.11 -4.29
C MET A 140 -15.20 9.77 -4.94
N ILE A 141 -16.03 8.73 -4.72
CA ILE A 141 -15.89 7.43 -5.40
C ILE A 141 -15.93 7.63 -6.92
N LYS A 142 -16.95 8.32 -7.44
CA LYS A 142 -17.10 8.61 -8.88
C LYS A 142 -15.96 9.45 -9.43
N LYS A 143 -15.56 10.50 -8.70
CA LYS A 143 -14.55 11.45 -9.17
C LYS A 143 -13.13 10.87 -9.19
N MET A 144 -12.83 9.98 -8.25
CA MET A 144 -11.50 9.42 -8.06
C MET A 144 -11.35 8.01 -8.60
N ASP A 145 -12.44 7.40 -9.07
CA ASP A 145 -12.50 6.02 -9.53
C ASP A 145 -11.92 5.08 -8.46
N LEU A 146 -12.50 5.13 -7.26
CA LEU A 146 -12.02 4.38 -6.11
C LEU A 146 -12.30 2.89 -6.28
N VAL A 147 -11.30 2.07 -5.97
CA VAL A 147 -11.42 0.60 -5.99
C VAL A 147 -12.06 0.13 -4.69
N GLU A 148 -12.77 -1.01 -4.71
CA GLU A 148 -13.42 -1.61 -3.55
C GLU A 148 -12.48 -1.72 -2.33
N ASP A 149 -11.24 -2.20 -2.53
CA ASP A 149 -10.23 -2.30 -1.48
C ASP A 149 -9.88 -0.93 -0.84
N GLU A 150 -9.88 0.15 -1.62
CA GLU A 150 -9.62 1.50 -1.14
C GLU A 150 -10.80 2.05 -0.33
N ILE A 151 -12.03 1.76 -0.78
CA ILE A 151 -13.27 2.12 -0.07
C ILE A 151 -13.27 1.39 1.28
N LEU A 152 -13.00 0.08 1.28
CA LEU A 152 -12.94 -0.74 2.48
C LEU A 152 -11.97 -0.16 3.52
N LEU A 153 -10.80 0.32 3.08
CA LEU A 153 -9.81 0.97 3.91
C LEU A 153 -10.29 2.32 4.51
N LEU A 154 -11.15 3.06 3.81
CA LEU A 154 -11.78 4.28 4.31
C LEU A 154 -12.87 3.98 5.34
N VAL A 155 -13.62 2.89 5.19
CA VAL A 155 -14.74 2.57 6.10
C VAL A 155 -14.34 1.67 7.29
N ASP A 156 -13.04 1.43 7.52
CA ASP A 156 -12.55 0.50 8.58
C ASP A 156 -13.07 -0.94 8.41
N ASN A 157 -13.06 -1.44 7.17
CA ASN A 157 -13.42 -2.81 6.81
C ASN A 157 -14.88 -3.21 7.06
N SER A 158 -15.81 -2.26 7.19
CA SER A 158 -17.24 -2.58 7.23
C SER A 158 -17.76 -2.86 5.82
N GLN A 159 -17.99 -4.14 5.51
CA GLN A 159 -18.49 -4.59 4.21
C GLN A 159 -19.87 -4.00 3.88
N ASP A 160 -20.80 -4.01 4.85
CA ASP A 160 -22.17 -3.50 4.68
C ASP A 160 -22.25 -2.04 4.18
N LEU A 161 -21.31 -1.19 4.59
CA LEU A 161 -21.27 0.22 4.18
C LEU A 161 -20.59 0.41 2.82
N ALA A 162 -19.58 -0.42 2.52
CA ALA A 162 -18.94 -0.42 1.21
C ALA A 162 -19.93 -0.88 0.12
N GLU A 163 -20.68 -1.94 0.39
CA GLU A 163 -21.73 -2.43 -0.52
C GLU A 163 -22.80 -1.38 -0.78
N LYS A 164 -23.31 -0.71 0.27
CA LYS A 164 -24.31 0.37 0.13
C LYS A 164 -23.82 1.51 -0.77
N LEU A 165 -22.56 1.91 -0.60
CA LEU A 165 -21.94 2.98 -1.40
C LEU A 165 -21.80 2.60 -2.88
N LEU A 166 -21.69 1.30 -3.19
CA LEU A 166 -21.57 0.77 -4.55
C LEU A 166 -22.94 0.49 -5.21
N LEU A 167 -23.91 -0.05 -4.46
CA LEU A 167 -25.24 -0.47 -4.94
C LEU A 167 -26.12 0.68 -5.44
N GLU A 168 -26.00 1.87 -4.89
CA GLU A 168 -26.84 3.01 -5.29
C GLU A 168 -26.34 3.70 -6.58
N GLU A 169 -25.24 3.24 -7.19
CA GLU A 169 -24.90 3.65 -8.57
C GLU A 169 -25.89 3.12 -9.61
N ASP A 170 -26.53 1.98 -9.34
CA ASP A 170 -27.42 1.32 -10.29
C ASP A 170 -28.81 1.95 -10.28
N GLN A 171 -29.36 2.32 -9.11
CA GLN A 171 -30.73 2.86 -9.02
C GLN A 171 -30.88 4.23 -9.72
N GLU A 172 -29.94 5.17 -9.55
CA GLU A 172 -30.01 6.47 -10.23
C GLU A 172 -29.74 6.38 -11.75
N ARG A 173 -28.97 5.37 -12.20
CA ARG A 173 -28.72 5.11 -13.63
C ARG A 173 -29.91 4.41 -14.27
N GLU A 174 -30.50 3.43 -13.60
CA GLU A 174 -31.72 2.74 -14.03
C GLU A 174 -32.90 3.70 -14.10
N GLU A 175 -33.11 4.55 -13.08
CA GLU A 175 -34.18 5.54 -13.09
C GLU A 175 -34.02 6.56 -14.23
N LYS A 176 -32.82 7.10 -14.45
CA LYS A 176 -32.57 8.04 -15.56
C LYS A 176 -32.74 7.39 -16.93
N ASN A 177 -32.26 6.16 -17.11
CA ASN A 177 -32.44 5.43 -18.35
C ASN A 177 -33.91 5.08 -18.59
N LEU A 178 -34.67 4.69 -17.56
CA LEU A 178 -36.11 4.43 -17.68
C LEU A 178 -36.88 5.70 -18.05
N MET A 179 -36.59 6.83 -17.41
CA MET A 179 -37.25 8.10 -17.71
C MET A 179 -36.97 8.56 -19.13
N GLN A 180 -35.74 8.39 -19.61
CA GLN A 180 -35.37 8.73 -20.98
C GLN A 180 -36.05 7.82 -22.01
N ILE A 181 -36.21 6.53 -21.71
CA ILE A 181 -36.99 5.59 -22.55
C ILE A 181 -38.49 5.94 -22.54
N LEU A 182 -39.04 6.40 -21.42
CA LEU A 182 -40.45 6.82 -21.34
C LEU A 182 -40.70 8.10 -22.15
N GLU A 183 -39.82 9.10 -22.05
CA GLU A 183 -39.89 10.33 -22.84
C GLU A 183 -39.79 10.05 -24.36
N GLU A 184 -38.87 9.18 -24.79
CA GLU A 184 -38.76 8.79 -26.20
C GLU A 184 -40.01 8.03 -26.71
N ASN A 185 -40.67 7.25 -25.86
CA ASN A 185 -41.90 6.55 -26.24
C ASN A 185 -43.11 7.49 -26.31
N GLU A 186 -43.21 8.48 -25.41
CA GLU A 186 -44.26 9.50 -25.45
C GLU A 186 -44.15 10.37 -26.72
N GLU A 187 -42.93 10.81 -27.09
CA GLU A 187 -42.71 11.56 -28.33
C GLU A 187 -43.10 10.75 -29.57
N VAL A 188 -42.84 9.44 -29.59
CA VAL A 188 -43.22 8.54 -30.70
C VAL A 188 -44.74 8.34 -30.77
N GLU A 189 -45.44 8.29 -29.64
CA GLU A 189 -46.91 8.19 -29.62
C GLU A 189 -47.57 9.48 -30.12
N GLU A 190 -47.08 10.65 -29.70
CA GLU A 190 -47.55 11.96 -30.18
C GLU A 190 -47.35 12.11 -31.69
N ASP A 191 -46.17 11.73 -32.21
CA ASP A 191 -45.84 11.76 -33.64
C ASP A 191 -46.78 10.86 -34.48
N VAL A 192 -47.20 9.73 -33.92
CA VAL A 192 -48.12 8.78 -34.57
C VAL A 192 -49.55 9.31 -34.55
N GLU A 193 -49.97 9.99 -33.49
CA GLU A 193 -51.28 10.63 -33.41
C GLU A 193 -51.40 11.85 -34.33
N GLU A 194 -50.37 12.70 -34.42
CA GLU A 194 -50.35 13.81 -35.36
C GLU A 194 -50.41 13.34 -36.81
N ARG A 195 -49.69 12.26 -37.16
CA ARG A 195 -49.76 11.64 -38.50
C ARG A 195 -51.13 11.02 -38.79
N LYS A 196 -51.84 10.52 -37.78
CA LYS A 196 -53.22 10.01 -37.95
C LYS A 196 -54.20 11.17 -38.13
N GLN A 197 -54.05 12.26 -37.38
CA GLN A 197 -54.88 13.46 -37.51
C GLN A 197 -54.69 14.12 -38.88
N MET A 198 -53.44 14.30 -39.33
CA MET A 198 -53.16 14.85 -40.67
C MET A 198 -53.77 14.01 -41.80
N LYS A 199 -53.71 12.67 -41.70
CA LYS A 199 -54.37 11.77 -42.66
C LYS A 199 -55.90 11.81 -42.63
N LEU A 200 -56.50 12.26 -41.53
CA LEU A 200 -57.95 12.46 -41.41
C LEU A 200 -58.42 13.77 -42.05
N LEU A 201 -57.54 14.78 -42.10
CA LEU A 201 -57.80 16.12 -42.64
C LEU A 201 -57.63 16.19 -44.18
N ASP A 202 -57.08 15.14 -44.79
CA ASP A 202 -56.77 15.04 -46.24
C ASP A 202 -57.91 14.40 -47.10
N PHE A 203 -59.17 14.36 -46.61
CA PHE A 203 -60.34 13.83 -47.33
C PHE A 203 -61.37 14.90 -47.74
#